data_AF-T0ZEK2-F1
#
_entry.id   AF-T0ZEK2-F1
#
_cell.length_a   1.000
_cell.length_b   1.000
_cell.length_c   1.000
_cell.angle_alpha   90.00
_cell.angle_beta   90.00
_cell.angle_gamma   90.00
#
_symmetry.space_group_name_H-M   'P 1'
#
loop_
_entity.id
_entity.type
_entity.pdbx_description
1 polymer ?
#
loop_
_entity_poly.entity_id
_entity_poly.type
_entity_poly.pdbx_seq_one_letter_code
_entity_poly.pdbx_strand_id
1 'polypeptide(L)'
;LDFMSVVDDLKDKTKGDDAGAAGVFDMELASGLYYGYVVVELPLLIDNLGGDREIAARIVENLIHLIATVSPGAKKGSTAPYAYAEFLLLEAGANQPRTLANAFRTAVPLVGDVLSTALGSLRTHLEQLDAAYGAQGNRRQVVVGTGKLPSVEAAPLAEVARWARA
;
A
#
# COMPACT_ATOMS: atom_id res chain seq x y z
N LEU A 1 8.49 -17.14 -12.65
CA LEU A 1 8.39 -17.08 -14.12
C LEU A 1 7.06 -17.70 -14.50
N ASP A 2 6.32 -17.00 -15.34
CA ASP A 2 5.11 -17.46 -15.99
C ASP A 2 5.43 -17.68 -17.47
N PHE A 3 5.00 -18.81 -18.03
CA PHE A 3 5.31 -19.19 -19.41
C PHE A 3 4.03 -19.20 -20.24
N MET A 4 4.04 -18.45 -21.34
CA MET A 4 2.89 -18.26 -22.21
C MET A 4 3.24 -18.66 -23.64
N SER A 5 2.28 -19.26 -24.34
CA SER A 5 2.39 -19.50 -25.78
C SER A 5 1.40 -18.63 -26.55
N VAL A 6 1.74 -18.33 -27.80
CA VAL A 6 0.82 -17.70 -28.75
C VAL A 6 0.43 -18.76 -29.76
N VAL A 7 -0.87 -18.99 -29.93
CA VAL A 7 -1.42 -20.00 -30.84
C VAL A 7 -1.90 -19.32 -32.12
N ASP A 8 -1.57 -19.91 -33.26
CA ASP A 8 -2.07 -19.46 -34.56
C ASP A 8 -3.38 -20.19 -34.89
N ASP A 9 -4.48 -19.43 -34.93
CA ASP A 9 -5.81 -19.93 -35.22
C ASP A 9 -6.00 -20.38 -36.68
N LEU A 10 -5.12 -19.95 -37.60
CA LEU A 10 -5.23 -20.27 -39.03
C LEU A 10 -4.50 -21.56 -39.42
N LYS A 11 -3.72 -22.15 -38.51
CA LYS A 11 -2.95 -23.36 -38.81
C LYS A 11 -3.88 -24.57 -38.96
N ASP A 12 -3.78 -25.24 -40.11
CA ASP A 12 -4.56 -26.43 -40.43
C ASP A 12 -4.10 -27.62 -39.57
N LYS A 13 -4.85 -27.89 -38.49
CA LYS A 13 -4.58 -28.96 -37.52
C LYS A 13 -4.59 -30.38 -38.12
N THR A 14 -5.05 -30.52 -39.37
CA THR A 14 -5.08 -31.82 -40.08
C THR A 14 -3.86 -32.07 -40.96
N LYS A 15 -2.97 -31.07 -41.12
CA LYS A 15 -1.82 -31.11 -42.04
C LYS A 15 -0.45 -31.07 -41.38
N GLY A 16 -0.35 -31.09 -40.04
CA GLY A 16 0.93 -31.10 -39.33
C GLY A 16 0.86 -31.74 -37.95
N ASP A 17 2.00 -32.21 -37.44
CA ASP A 17 2.15 -32.91 -36.15
C ASP A 17 2.24 -31.97 -34.93
N ASP A 18 2.09 -30.65 -35.08
CA ASP A 18 2.17 -29.68 -33.98
C ASP A 18 0.83 -29.00 -33.65
N ALA A 19 0.69 -28.55 -32.39
CA ALA A 19 -0.55 -27.98 -31.84
C ALA A 19 -0.86 -26.54 -32.28
N GLY A 20 -0.08 -25.94 -33.19
CA GLY A 20 -0.31 -24.59 -33.69
C GLY A 20 0.40 -23.47 -32.94
N ALA A 21 1.41 -23.76 -32.12
CA ALA A 21 2.15 -22.72 -31.39
C ALA A 21 3.03 -21.90 -32.34
N ALA A 22 2.87 -20.57 -32.31
CA ALA A 22 3.67 -19.59 -33.05
C ALA A 22 4.87 -19.07 -32.23
N GLY A 23 4.87 -19.27 -30.91
CA GLY A 23 5.99 -18.90 -30.03
C GLY A 23 5.71 -19.23 -28.56
N VAL A 24 6.78 -19.26 -27.76
CA VAL A 24 6.75 -19.39 -26.29
C VAL A 24 7.55 -18.24 -25.70
N PHE A 25 6.99 -17.60 -24.68
CA PHE A 25 7.55 -16.44 -23.99
C PHE A 25 7.48 -16.64 -22.49
N ASP A 26 8.40 -16.02 -21.76
CA ASP A 26 8.39 -15.98 -20.31
C ASP A 26 8.15 -14.56 -19.77
N MET A 27 7.53 -14.48 -18.60
CA MET A 27 7.29 -13.24 -17.88
C MET A 27 7.56 -13.43 -16.40
N GLU A 28 8.25 -12.47 -15.77
CA GLU A 28 8.34 -12.43 -14.33
C GLU A 28 7.06 -11.84 -13.72
N LEU A 29 6.42 -12.64 -12.87
CA LEU A 29 5.31 -12.24 -12.01
C LEU A 29 5.72 -12.48 -10.56
N ALA A 30 5.43 -11.49 -9.72
CA ALA A 30 5.64 -11.55 -8.29
C ALA A 30 4.40 -11.02 -7.57
N SER A 31 4.16 -11.57 -6.38
CA SER A 31 3.23 -11.04 -5.39
C SER A 31 4.02 -10.66 -4.14
N GLY A 32 3.46 -9.77 -3.32
CA GLY A 32 4.13 -9.34 -2.11
C GLY A 32 3.30 -8.37 -1.31
N LEU A 33 3.70 -8.21 -0.05
CA LEU A 33 3.22 -7.14 0.81
C LEU A 33 4.12 -5.92 0.60
N TYR A 34 3.52 -4.78 0.27
CA TYR A 34 4.23 -3.55 -0.03
C TYR A 34 4.04 -2.53 1.10
N TYR A 35 5.13 -1.89 1.51
CA TYR A 35 5.10 -0.77 2.44
C TYR A 35 5.10 0.56 1.67
N GLY A 36 4.04 1.35 1.85
CA GLY A 36 3.93 2.71 1.34
C GLY A 36 4.20 3.75 2.42
N TYR A 37 4.84 4.85 2.05
CA TYR A 37 5.09 5.99 2.94
C TYR A 37 4.86 7.30 2.19
N VAL A 38 4.01 8.16 2.75
CA VAL A 38 3.65 9.46 2.18
C VAL A 38 3.64 10.48 3.31
N VAL A 39 4.11 11.69 2.99
CA VAL A 39 4.10 12.85 3.88
C VAL A 39 3.45 14.00 3.14
N VAL A 40 2.59 14.73 3.84
CA VAL A 40 1.99 15.96 3.32
C VAL A 40 2.38 17.10 4.23
N GLU A 41 3.05 18.11 3.68
CA GLU A 41 3.32 19.36 4.39
C GLU A 41 2.09 20.28 4.29
N LEU A 42 1.26 20.30 5.33
CA LEU A 42 0.02 21.09 5.32
C LEU A 42 0.23 22.59 5.13
N PRO A 43 1.19 23.26 5.81
CA PRO A 43 1.42 24.69 5.60
C PRO A 43 1.73 25.03 4.14
N LEU A 44 2.65 24.30 3.50
CA LEU A 44 2.99 24.49 2.10
C LEU A 44 1.83 24.14 1.16
N LEU A 45 1.07 23.09 1.45
CA LEU A 45 -0.12 22.75 0.67
C LEU A 45 -1.14 23.89 0.70
N ILE A 46 -1.40 24.45 1.88
CA ILE A 46 -2.33 25.58 2.05
C ILE A 46 -1.82 26.82 1.30
N ASP A 47 -0.53 27.13 1.39
CA ASP A 47 0.09 28.26 0.70
C ASP A 47 -0.03 28.12 -0.83
N ASN A 48 0.27 26.94 -1.37
CA ASN A 48 0.10 26.62 -2.79
C ASN A 48 -1.35 26.71 -3.27
N LEU A 49 -2.33 26.66 -2.36
CA LEU A 49 -3.76 26.81 -2.63
C LEU A 49 -4.27 28.22 -2.33
N GLY A 50 -3.38 29.21 -2.20
CA GLY A 50 -3.75 30.60 -1.95
C GLY A 50 -4.36 30.82 -0.56
N GLY A 51 -4.04 29.97 0.42
CA GLY A 51 -4.57 30.04 1.78
C GLY A 51 -5.86 29.25 2.00
N ASP A 52 -6.39 28.55 0.99
CA ASP A 52 -7.64 27.80 1.10
C ASP A 52 -7.46 26.48 1.89
N ARG A 53 -7.81 26.55 3.19
CA ARG A 53 -7.75 25.41 4.11
C ARG A 53 -8.80 24.34 3.81
N GLU A 54 -9.97 24.73 3.29
CA GLU A 54 -11.05 23.77 3.03
C GLU A 54 -10.70 22.89 1.83
N ILE A 55 -10.13 23.48 0.79
CA ILE A 55 -9.62 22.71 -0.36
C ILE A 55 -8.45 21.82 0.07
N ALA A 56 -7.51 22.34 0.88
CA ALA A 56 -6.40 21.54 1.39
C ALA A 56 -6.88 20.30 2.17
N ALA A 57 -7.84 20.49 3.07
CA ALA A 57 -8.43 19.39 3.85
C ALA A 57 -9.10 18.33 2.96
N ARG A 58 -9.85 18.77 1.93
CA ARG A 58 -10.47 17.86 0.96
C ARG A 58 -9.43 17.10 0.14
N ILE A 59 -8.33 17.74 -0.24
CA ILE A 59 -7.23 17.08 -0.96
C ILE A 59 -6.63 15.97 -0.10
N VAL A 60 -6.34 16.25 1.18
CA VAL A 60 -5.80 15.26 2.12
C VAL A 60 -6.76 14.08 2.30
N GLU A 61 -8.04 14.35 2.53
CA GLU A 61 -9.08 13.32 2.65
C GLU A 61 -9.11 12.41 1.40
N ASN A 62 -9.16 13.00 0.20
CA ASN A 62 -9.16 12.23 -1.05
C ASN A 62 -7.84 11.47 -1.27
N LEU A 63 -6.70 12.07 -0.93
CA LEU A 63 -5.41 11.42 -1.05
C LEU A 63 -5.33 10.15 -0.19
N ILE A 64 -5.83 10.21 1.05
CA ILE A 64 -5.90 9.05 1.96
C ILE A 64 -6.75 7.94 1.34
N HIS A 65 -7.90 8.28 0.76
CA HIS A 65 -8.74 7.31 0.05
C HIS A 65 -8.02 6.69 -1.14
N LEU A 66 -7.37 7.50 -1.98
CA LEU A 66 -6.67 7.03 -3.18
C LEU A 66 -5.51 6.10 -2.84
N ILE A 67 -4.69 6.46 -1.85
CA ILE A 67 -3.56 5.63 -1.39
C ILE A 67 -4.05 4.26 -0.90
N ALA A 68 -5.16 4.23 -0.17
CA ALA A 68 -5.68 2.99 0.41
C ALA A 68 -6.41 2.07 -0.60
N THR A 69 -6.87 2.59 -1.74
CA THR A 69 -7.82 1.86 -2.61
C THR A 69 -7.39 1.73 -4.08
N VAL A 70 -6.42 2.52 -4.55
CA VAL A 70 -6.01 2.51 -5.96
C VAL A 70 -4.76 1.67 -6.16
N SER A 71 -4.89 0.58 -6.93
CA SER A 71 -3.74 -0.25 -7.34
C SER A 71 -3.08 0.28 -8.64
N PRO A 72 -1.75 0.13 -8.79
CA PRO A 72 -1.01 0.55 -9.99
C PRO A 72 -1.62 0.04 -11.31
N GLY A 73 -1.53 0.85 -12.36
CA GLY A 73 -2.12 0.60 -13.68
C GLY A 73 -1.47 -0.50 -14.53
N ALA A 74 -0.30 -1.01 -14.14
CA ALA A 74 0.51 -1.87 -14.99
C ALA A 74 -0.11 -3.27 -15.14
N LYS A 75 -0.18 -3.77 -16.39
CA LYS A 75 -0.64 -5.13 -16.75
C LYS A 75 -2.04 -5.51 -16.21
N LYS A 76 -2.91 -4.54 -15.92
CA LYS A 76 -4.27 -4.77 -15.40
C LYS A 76 -5.10 -5.78 -16.20
N GLY A 77 -5.01 -5.74 -17.53
CA GLY A 77 -5.77 -6.62 -18.42
C GLY A 77 -5.35 -8.10 -18.36
N SER A 78 -4.13 -8.41 -17.90
CA SER A 78 -3.60 -9.77 -17.86
C SER A 78 -3.42 -10.33 -16.44
N THR A 79 -3.37 -9.48 -15.40
CA THR A 79 -3.13 -9.94 -14.01
C THR A 79 -4.18 -9.49 -12.99
N ALA A 80 -5.08 -8.55 -13.34
CA ALA A 80 -6.13 -8.01 -12.46
C ALA A 80 -5.70 -7.74 -10.99
N PRO A 81 -4.61 -6.98 -10.72
CA PRO A 81 -4.02 -6.86 -9.39
C PRO A 81 -4.75 -5.81 -8.53
N TYR A 82 -6.06 -5.93 -8.40
CA TYR A 82 -6.90 -4.99 -7.64
C TYR A 82 -6.91 -5.38 -6.16
N ALA A 83 -6.31 -4.54 -5.32
CA ALA A 83 -6.23 -4.74 -3.87
C ALA A 83 -6.38 -3.41 -3.12
N TYR A 84 -7.02 -3.48 -1.96
CA TYR A 84 -7.02 -2.41 -0.97
C TYR A 84 -5.90 -2.61 0.04
N ALA A 85 -5.46 -1.54 0.68
CA ALA A 85 -4.49 -1.60 1.76
C ALA A 85 -5.08 -2.39 2.96
N GLU A 86 -4.36 -3.40 3.41
CA GLU A 86 -4.77 -4.20 4.58
C GLU A 86 -4.46 -3.50 5.92
N PHE A 87 -3.57 -2.50 5.89
CA PHE A 87 -3.23 -1.67 7.03
C PHE A 87 -2.89 -0.25 6.58
N LEU A 88 -3.34 0.74 7.33
CA LEU A 88 -3.02 2.15 7.14
C LEU A 88 -2.83 2.79 8.51
N LEU A 89 -1.70 3.47 8.71
CA LEU A 89 -1.42 4.28 9.90
C LEU A 89 -1.31 5.75 9.48
N LEU A 90 -2.11 6.61 10.09
CA LEU A 90 -1.98 8.06 9.96
C LEU A 90 -1.40 8.62 11.24
N GLU A 91 -0.43 9.50 11.10
CA GLU A 91 0.13 10.32 12.17
C GLU A 91 -0.05 11.79 11.76
N ALA A 92 -0.66 12.59 12.64
CA ALA A 92 -0.82 14.03 12.43
C ALA A 92 -0.18 14.81 13.58
N GLY A 93 0.63 15.82 13.25
CA GLY A 93 1.29 16.67 14.22
C GLY A 93 2.36 17.57 13.60
N ALA A 94 2.99 18.38 14.44
CA ALA A 94 4.05 19.32 14.05
C ALA A 94 5.46 18.70 14.05
N ASN A 95 5.56 17.41 14.36
CA ASN A 95 6.85 16.75 14.47
C ASN A 95 7.44 16.44 13.10
N GLN A 96 8.76 16.25 13.06
CA GLN A 96 9.45 15.86 11.84
C GLN A 96 8.91 14.52 11.30
N PRO A 97 8.49 14.46 10.02
CA PRO A 97 8.05 13.22 9.40
C PRO A 97 9.18 12.17 9.41
N ARG A 98 8.82 10.93 9.74
CA ARG A 98 9.75 9.78 9.70
C ARG A 98 9.09 8.57 9.08
N THR A 99 9.88 7.79 8.33
CA THR A 99 9.43 6.52 7.78
C THR A 99 9.57 5.40 8.82
N LEU A 100 8.72 4.37 8.70
CA LEU A 100 8.82 3.13 9.45
C LEU A 100 9.48 2.01 8.63
N ALA A 101 10.03 2.31 7.44
CA ALA A 101 10.71 1.33 6.59
C ALA A 101 11.83 0.55 7.32
N ASN A 102 12.44 1.16 8.34
CA ASN A 102 13.48 0.51 9.15
C ASN A 102 12.97 -0.71 9.94
N ALA A 103 11.66 -0.86 10.13
CA ALA A 103 11.05 -2.07 10.66
C ALA A 103 11.35 -3.32 9.79
N PHE A 104 11.69 -3.12 8.53
CA PHE A 104 11.92 -4.17 7.53
C PHE A 104 13.38 -4.25 7.06
N ARG A 105 14.33 -3.70 7.82
CA ARG A 105 15.78 -3.89 7.55
C ARG A 105 16.16 -5.37 7.54
N THR A 106 15.57 -6.12 8.47
CA THR A 106 15.56 -7.58 8.41
C THR A 106 14.34 -8.01 7.62
N ALA A 107 14.55 -8.77 6.54
CA ALA A 107 13.48 -9.23 5.69
C ALA A 107 12.45 -10.05 6.49
N VAL A 108 11.16 -9.77 6.26
CA VAL A 108 10.06 -10.55 6.84
C VAL A 108 10.03 -11.93 6.18
N PRO A 109 10.01 -13.03 6.96
CA PRO A 109 9.86 -14.37 6.40
C PRO A 109 8.58 -14.49 5.57
N LEU A 110 8.68 -15.08 4.38
CA LEU A 110 7.54 -15.27 3.46
C LEU A 110 6.73 -16.55 3.76
N VAL A 111 6.82 -17.08 4.98
CA VAL A 111 6.18 -18.32 5.39
C VAL A 111 5.17 -18.03 6.51
N GLY A 112 3.98 -18.61 6.42
CA GLY A 112 2.90 -18.40 7.39
C GLY A 112 2.18 -17.08 7.18
N ASP A 113 1.75 -16.45 8.27
CA ASP A 113 1.04 -15.16 8.23
C ASP A 113 2.03 -13.99 8.09
N VAL A 114 2.35 -13.69 6.82
CA VAL A 114 3.29 -12.63 6.44
C VAL A 114 2.80 -11.26 6.90
N LEU A 115 1.50 -10.98 6.81
CA LEU A 115 0.91 -9.70 7.19
C LEU A 115 1.06 -9.47 8.70
N SER A 116 0.62 -10.42 9.52
CA SER A 116 0.74 -10.30 10.98
C SER A 116 2.19 -10.17 11.43
N THR A 117 3.10 -10.89 10.77
CA THR A 117 4.54 -10.79 11.06
C THR A 117 5.10 -9.42 10.72
N ALA A 118 4.74 -8.87 9.55
CA ALA A 118 5.16 -7.54 9.13
C ALA A 118 4.60 -6.44 10.05
N LEU A 119 3.32 -6.53 10.43
CA LEU A 119 2.70 -5.61 11.39
C LEU A 119 3.34 -5.71 12.78
N GLY A 120 3.75 -6.92 13.19
CA GLY A 120 4.53 -7.14 14.41
C GLY A 120 5.87 -6.39 14.40
N SER A 121 6.65 -6.51 13.32
CA SER A 121 7.90 -5.76 13.15
C SER A 121 7.68 -4.25 13.13
N LEU A 122 6.65 -3.78 12.43
CA LEU A 122 6.30 -2.36 12.35
C LEU A 122 5.93 -1.80 13.74
N ARG A 123 5.11 -2.54 14.50
CA ARG A 123 4.73 -2.18 15.87
C ARG A 123 5.95 -2.08 16.77
N THR A 124 6.81 -3.10 16.80
CA THR A 124 8.02 -3.09 17.64
C THR A 124 8.93 -1.93 17.29
N HIS A 125 9.10 -1.62 16.00
CA HIS A 125 9.91 -0.48 15.59
C HIS A 125 9.30 0.86 16.02
N LEU A 126 7.97 1.02 15.89
CA LEU A 126 7.25 2.21 16.33
C LEU A 126 7.36 2.41 17.84
N GLU A 127 7.21 1.35 18.62
CA GLU A 127 7.36 1.37 20.09
C GLU A 127 8.77 1.78 20.51
N GLN A 128 9.81 1.28 19.84
CA GLN A 128 11.20 1.67 20.08
C GLN A 128 11.44 3.15 19.75
N LEU A 129 10.88 3.63 18.65
CA LEU A 129 10.98 5.04 18.27
C LEU A 129 10.26 5.95 19.27
N ASP A 130 9.08 5.56 19.74
CA ASP A 130 8.33 6.31 20.75
C ASP A 130 9.05 6.30 22.10
N ALA A 131 9.69 5.19 22.48
CA ALA A 131 10.48 5.11 23.71
C ALA A 131 11.75 6.00 23.63
N ALA A 132 12.41 6.06 22.47
CA ALA A 132 13.66 6.80 22.29
C ALA A 132 13.46 8.31 22.08
N TYR A 133 12.41 8.70 21.33
CA TYR A 133 12.20 10.09 20.90
C TYR A 133 10.91 10.71 21.45
N GLY A 134 10.18 9.98 22.30
CA GLY A 134 8.85 10.37 22.76
C GLY A 134 7.75 9.99 21.76
N ALA A 135 6.59 9.60 22.29
CA ALA A 135 5.43 9.24 21.49
C ALA A 135 4.96 10.42 20.64
N GLN A 136 4.86 10.16 19.33
CA GLN A 136 4.54 11.18 18.34
C GLN A 136 3.03 11.26 18.15
N GLY A 137 2.39 12.22 18.84
CA GLY A 137 1.12 12.84 18.45
C GLY A 137 -0.07 11.94 18.10
N ASN A 138 -1.07 12.55 17.44
CA ASN A 138 -2.37 11.93 17.21
C ASN A 138 -2.29 10.89 16.09
N ARG A 139 -2.68 9.66 16.40
CA ARG A 139 -2.69 8.54 15.46
C ARG A 139 -4.09 8.00 15.21
N ARG A 140 -4.32 7.53 13.99
CA ARG A 140 -5.48 6.72 13.61
C ARG A 140 -5.03 5.58 12.72
N GLN A 141 -5.75 4.47 12.76
CA GLN A 141 -5.46 3.33 11.89
C GLN A 141 -6.70 2.79 11.19
N VAL A 142 -6.48 2.22 10.00
CA VAL A 142 -7.39 1.28 9.35
C VAL A 142 -6.68 -0.07 9.35
N VAL A 143 -7.40 -1.13 9.71
CA VAL A 143 -6.84 -2.49 9.76
C VAL A 143 -7.88 -3.48 9.26
N VAL A 144 -7.44 -4.37 8.37
CA VAL A 144 -8.21 -5.54 7.92
C VAL A 144 -7.75 -6.74 8.74
N GLY A 145 -8.68 -7.44 9.38
CA GLY A 145 -8.37 -8.63 10.17
C GLY A 145 -7.65 -8.34 11.50
N THR A 146 -6.63 -9.13 11.82
CA THR A 146 -5.88 -9.07 13.08
C THR A 146 -4.54 -8.35 12.90
N GLY A 147 -4.07 -7.62 13.92
CA GLY A 147 -2.78 -6.91 13.86
C GLY A 147 -2.85 -5.41 14.18
N LYS A 148 -3.97 -4.94 14.75
CA LYS A 148 -4.10 -3.55 15.21
C LYS A 148 -2.96 -3.16 16.16
N LEU A 149 -2.51 -1.91 16.06
CA LEU A 149 -1.67 -1.30 17.09
C LEU A 149 -2.55 -1.06 18.34
N PRO A 150 -2.25 -1.66 19.51
CA PRO A 150 -3.15 -1.62 20.66
C PRO A 150 -3.50 -0.22 21.18
N SER A 151 -2.55 0.72 21.08
CA SER A 151 -2.69 2.09 21.58
C SER A 151 -3.15 3.09 20.51
N VAL A 152 -3.58 2.61 19.34
CA VAL A 152 -4.08 3.46 18.24
C VAL A 152 -5.54 3.13 17.99
N GLU A 153 -6.38 4.15 17.93
CA GLU A 153 -7.79 3.98 17.61
C GLU A 153 -7.95 3.49 16.16
N ALA A 154 -8.63 2.37 15.99
CA ALA A 154 -8.99 1.81 14.68
C ALA A 154 -10.39 2.30 14.29
N ALA A 155 -10.53 2.80 13.06
CA ALA A 155 -11.81 3.24 12.52
C ALA A 155 -11.90 2.92 11.02
N PRO A 156 -13.12 2.90 10.43
CA PRO A 156 -13.28 2.76 8.99
C PRO A 156 -12.53 3.85 8.21
N LEU A 157 -12.07 3.53 6.99
CA LEU A 157 -11.29 4.44 6.15
C LEU A 157 -11.93 5.83 6.02
N ALA A 158 -13.24 5.90 5.82
CA ALA A 158 -13.96 7.18 5.69
C ALA A 158 -13.89 8.05 6.96
N GLU A 159 -13.87 7.44 8.14
CA GLU A 159 -13.76 8.16 9.42
C GLU A 159 -12.32 8.63 9.65
N VAL A 160 -11.34 7.77 9.37
CA VAL A 160 -9.92 8.11 9.44
C VAL A 160 -9.56 9.23 8.48
N ALA A 161 -10.07 9.18 7.24
CA ALA A 161 -9.84 10.22 6.24
C ALA A 161 -10.50 11.55 6.62
N ARG A 162 -11.71 11.51 7.18
CA ARG A 162 -12.40 12.70 7.68
C ARG A 162 -11.71 13.31 8.90
N TRP A 163 -11.16 12.47 9.79
CA TRP A 163 -10.40 12.90 10.96
C TRP A 163 -9.16 13.73 10.54
N ALA A 164 -8.49 13.36 9.45
CA ALA A 164 -7.31 14.07 8.94
C ALA A 164 -7.61 15.47 8.35
N ARG A 165 -8.88 15.89 8.28
CA ARG A 165 -9.28 17.24 7.85
C ARG A 165 -9.08 18.31 8.93
N ALA A 166 -9.06 17.90 10.21
CA ALA A 166 -9.05 18.78 11.38
C ALA A 166 -7.63 19.21 11.75
#